data_AF-A0A955RAP8-F1
#
_entry.id   AF-A0A955RAP8-F1
#
_cell.length_a   1.000
_cell.length_b   1.000
_cell.length_c   1.000
_cell.angle_alpha   90.00
_cell.angle_beta   90.00
_cell.angle_gamma   90.00
#
_symmetry.space_group_name_H-M   'P 1'
#
loop_
_entity.id
_entity.type
_entity.pdbx_description
1 polymer ?
#
loop_
_entity_poly.entity_id
_entity_poly.type
_entity_poly.pdbx_seq_one_letter_code
_entity_poly.pdbx_strand_id
1 'polypeptide(L)'
;MRDPLHGAVVLARSEVAVADHPWIQRLRNVRQTGFSQLAFPGATHSRYVHSIGVMHLAGLAFDQAYRDFTFDRPEARATFRAAVRVAALCHDLGHPPFSHCTEFAMP
;
A
#
# COMPACT_ATOMS: atom_id res chain seq x y z
N MET A 1 -2.02 -6.96 10.63
CA MET A 1 -1.04 -7.74 9.84
C MET A 1 0.34 -7.56 10.46
N ARG A 2 1.16 -8.62 10.53
CA ARG A 2 2.57 -8.47 10.92
C ARG A 2 3.41 -8.23 9.67
N ASP A 3 4.11 -7.11 9.65
CA ASP A 3 5.02 -6.69 8.59
C ASP A 3 6.46 -6.70 9.14
N PRO A 4 7.45 -7.24 8.42
CA PRO A 4 8.82 -7.34 8.92
C PRO A 4 9.53 -5.98 9.04
N LEU A 5 9.07 -4.94 8.34
CA LEU A 5 9.67 -3.60 8.38
C LEU A 5 8.96 -2.69 9.39
N HIS A 6 7.64 -2.77 9.48
CA HIS A 6 6.81 -1.87 10.28
C HIS A 6 6.20 -2.51 11.53
N GLY A 7 6.48 -3.80 11.79
CA GLY A 7 5.91 -4.52 12.92
C GLY A 7 4.41 -4.75 12.75
N ALA A 8 3.60 -4.32 13.73
CA ALA A 8 2.15 -4.49 13.67
C ALA A 8 1.47 -3.39 12.84
N VAL A 9 1.02 -3.73 11.64
CA VAL A 9 0.18 -2.85 10.81
C VAL A 9 -1.30 -3.10 11.12
N VAL A 10 -1.98 -2.10 11.66
CA VAL A 10 -3.42 -2.14 11.96
C VAL A 10 -4.21 -1.61 10.77
N LEU A 11 -5.26 -2.35 10.41
CA LEU A 11 -6.20 -2.00 9.36
C LEU A 11 -7.57 -1.78 9.97
N ALA A 12 -8.25 -0.72 9.56
CA ALA A 12 -9.67 -0.53 9.85
C ALA A 12 -10.51 -1.55 9.07
N ARG A 13 -11.76 -1.81 9.50
CA ARG A 13 -12.65 -2.78 8.83
C ARG A 13 -12.87 -2.45 7.35
N SER A 14 -12.99 -1.16 7.00
CA SER A 14 -13.09 -0.71 5.60
C SER A 14 -11.81 -1.00 4.81
N GLU A 15 -10.64 -0.82 5.41
CA GLU A 15 -9.34 -1.09 4.78
C GLU A 15 -9.14 -2.60 4.57
N VAL A 16 -9.61 -3.44 5.49
CA VAL A 16 -9.59 -4.91 5.33
C VAL A 16 -10.42 -5.31 4.12
N ALA A 17 -11.64 -4.78 3.96
CA ALA A 17 -12.47 -5.10 2.81
C ALA A 17 -11.81 -4.72 1.47
N VAL A 18 -11.08 -3.60 1.43
CA VAL A 18 -10.30 -3.21 0.24
C VAL A 18 -9.09 -4.13 0.05
N ALA A 19 -8.35 -4.43 1.13
CA ALA A 19 -7.18 -5.32 1.07
C ALA A 19 -7.54 -6.73 0.60
N ASP A 20 -8.71 -7.24 0.97
CA ASP A 20 -9.22 -8.55 0.58
C ASP A 20 -9.85 -8.56 -0.83
N HIS A 21 -9.99 -7.40 -1.48
CA HIS A 21 -10.53 -7.32 -2.83
C HIS A 21 -9.60 -8.06 -3.82
N PRO A 22 -10.14 -8.84 -4.78
CA PRO A 22 -9.33 -9.60 -5.76
C PRO A 22 -8.27 -8.78 -6.49
N TRP A 23 -8.59 -7.54 -6.87
CA TRP A 23 -7.64 -6.60 -7.50
C TRP A 23 -6.41 -6.28 -6.63
N ILE A 24 -6.59 -6.16 -5.31
CA ILE A 24 -5.47 -5.94 -4.38
C ILE A 24 -4.75 -7.27 -4.11
N GLN A 25 -5.49 -8.36 -3.89
CA GLN A 25 -4.92 -9.69 -3.65
C GLN A 25 -4.04 -10.17 -4.81
N ARG A 26 -4.36 -9.79 -6.06
CA ARG A 26 -3.52 -10.01 -7.24
C ARG A 26 -2.07 -9.53 -7.04
N LEU A 27 -1.85 -8.44 -6.31
CA LEU A 27 -0.51 -7.88 -6.07
C LEU A 27 0.41 -8.82 -5.28
N ARG A 28 -0.13 -9.87 -4.65
CA ARG A 28 0.69 -10.92 -4.02
C ARG A 28 1.58 -11.66 -5.01
N ASN A 29 1.13 -11.73 -6.27
CA ASN A 29 1.83 -12.42 -7.35
C ASN A 29 2.69 -11.47 -8.20
N VAL A 30 2.72 -10.17 -7.86
CA VAL A 30 3.56 -9.18 -8.55
C VAL A 30 4.78 -8.89 -7.67
N ARG A 31 5.96 -9.30 -8.13
CA ARG A 31 7.24 -9.06 -7.43
C ARG A 31 7.59 -7.59 -7.47
N GLN A 32 7.98 -6.97 -6.36
CA GLN A 32 8.33 -5.55 -6.34
C GLN A 32 9.42 -5.20 -7.37
N THR A 33 10.47 -6.02 -7.42
CA THR A 33 11.69 -5.81 -8.20
C THR A 33 11.82 -6.78 -9.39
N GLY A 34 10.71 -7.29 -9.91
CA GLY A 34 10.71 -8.18 -11.09
C GLY A 34 11.60 -9.42 -10.88
N PHE A 35 12.62 -9.57 -11.73
CA PHE A 35 13.54 -10.72 -11.71
C PHE A 35 14.76 -10.54 -10.81
N SER A 36 14.87 -9.45 -10.04
CA SER A 36 16.04 -9.22 -9.17
C SER A 36 16.30 -10.36 -8.18
N GLN A 37 15.29 -11.17 -7.83
CA GLN A 37 15.47 -12.37 -7.01
C GLN A 37 16.46 -13.39 -7.59
N LEU A 38 16.72 -13.38 -8.91
CA LEU A 38 17.71 -14.25 -9.56
C LEU A 38 19.15 -13.86 -9.22
N ALA A 39 19.41 -12.57 -8.97
CA ALA A 39 20.71 -12.05 -8.56
C ALA A 39 20.79 -11.81 -7.04
N PHE A 40 19.66 -11.48 -6.42
CA PHE A 40 19.52 -11.14 -5.01
C PHE A 40 18.42 -12.01 -4.38
N PRO A 41 18.74 -13.21 -3.87
CA PRO A 41 17.74 -14.17 -3.39
C PRO A 41 16.78 -13.65 -2.30
N GLY A 42 17.15 -12.58 -1.59
CA GLY A 42 16.29 -11.91 -0.61
C GLY A 42 15.23 -10.97 -1.21
N ALA A 43 15.30 -10.63 -2.49
CA ALA A 43 14.38 -9.72 -3.17
C ALA A 43 13.06 -10.40 -3.55
N THR A 44 12.41 -11.06 -2.58
CA THR A 44 11.21 -11.89 -2.80
C THR A 44 9.90 -11.16 -2.50
N HIS A 45 9.97 -9.95 -1.94
CA HIS A 45 8.79 -9.17 -1.55
C HIS A 45 7.87 -8.85 -2.74
N SER A 46 6.57 -8.85 -2.45
CA SER A 46 5.52 -8.56 -3.43
C SER A 46 4.98 -7.14 -3.26
N ARG A 47 4.38 -6.62 -4.33
CA ARG A 47 3.68 -5.33 -4.37
C ARG A 47 2.55 -5.27 -3.34
N TYR A 48 1.96 -6.40 -2.96
CA TYR A 48 0.96 -6.46 -1.90
C TYR A 48 1.51 -5.99 -0.55
N VAL A 49 2.63 -6.58 -0.09
CA VAL A 49 3.22 -6.23 1.20
C VAL A 49 3.72 -4.78 1.18
N HIS A 50 4.31 -4.35 0.05
CA HIS A 50 4.66 -2.96 -0.17
C HIS A 50 3.44 -2.01 -0.03
N SER A 51 2.33 -2.29 -0.70
CA SER A 51 1.12 -1.47 -0.65
C SER A 51 0.53 -1.36 0.76
N ILE A 52 0.57 -2.44 1.55
CA ILE A 52 0.19 -2.41 2.98
C ILE A 52 1.12 -1.49 3.78
N GLY A 53 2.44 -1.57 3.54
CA GLY A 53 3.42 -0.68 4.17
C GLY A 53 3.21 0.79 3.79
N VAL A 54 2.97 1.08 2.52
CA VAL A 54 2.70 2.45 2.03
C VAL A 54 1.42 3.01 2.64
N MET A 55 0.34 2.23 2.73
CA MET A 55 -0.88 2.61 3.46
C MET A 55 -0.59 2.93 4.94
N HIS A 56 0.23 2.12 5.61
CA HIS A 56 0.63 2.36 6.99
C HIS A 56 1.36 3.69 7.14
N LEU A 57 2.42 3.90 6.36
CA LEU A 57 3.23 5.11 6.36
C LEU A 57 2.43 6.35 5.98
N ALA A 58 1.52 6.25 5.00
CA ALA A 58 0.63 7.35 4.62
C ALA A 58 -0.26 7.81 5.79
N GLY A 59 -0.72 6.86 6.61
CA GLY A 59 -1.45 7.19 7.85
C GLY A 59 -0.60 7.94 8.87
N LEU A 60 0.64 7.50 9.09
CA LEU A 60 1.57 8.18 10.01
C LEU A 60 1.95 9.57 9.50
N ALA A 61 2.23 9.70 8.20
CA ALA A 61 2.53 10.96 7.55
C ALA A 61 1.34 11.93 7.64
N PHE A 62 0.12 11.44 7.42
CA PHE A 62 -1.10 12.23 7.62
C PHE A 62 -1.21 12.73 9.05
N ASP A 63 -1.06 11.85 10.04
CA ASP A 63 -1.18 12.23 11.45
C ASP A 63 -0.13 13.27 11.85
N GLN A 64 1.08 13.19 11.28
CA GLN A 64 2.14 14.18 11.49
C GLN A 64 1.84 15.51 10.81
N ALA A 65 1.45 15.49 9.54
CA ALA A 65 1.23 16.70 8.73
C ALA A 65 0.02 17.51 9.20
N TYR A 66 -1.02 16.84 9.69
CA TYR A 66 -2.25 17.46 10.19
C TYR A 66 -2.34 17.45 11.72
N ARG A 67 -1.20 17.40 12.41
CA ARG A 67 -1.16 17.40 13.89
C ARG A 67 -1.83 18.63 14.49
N ASP A 68 -1.50 19.81 13.95
CA ASP A 68 -1.96 21.11 14.45
C ASP A 68 -3.05 21.73 13.55
N PHE A 69 -3.55 20.97 12.57
CA PHE A 69 -4.60 21.42 11.67
C PHE A 69 -5.99 21.13 12.27
N THR A 70 -6.84 22.15 12.30
CA THR A 70 -8.23 22.02 12.77
C THR A 70 -9.14 21.77 11.59
N PHE A 71 -9.88 20.66 11.63
CA PHE A 71 -10.91 20.35 10.63
C PHE A 71 -12.25 20.94 11.05
N ASP A 72 -12.97 21.56 10.10
CA ASP A 72 -14.27 22.22 10.38
C ASP A 72 -15.35 21.27 10.91
N ARG A 73 -15.25 19.97 10.57
CA ARG A 73 -16.19 18.93 11.02
C ARG A 73 -15.43 17.83 11.76
N PRO A 74 -16.00 17.28 12.85
CA PRO A 74 -15.38 16.20 13.60
C PRO A 74 -15.01 14.97 12.75
N GLU A 75 -15.86 14.60 11.80
CA GLU A 75 -15.68 13.41 10.96
C GLU A 75 -14.70 13.65 9.80
N ALA A 76 -14.49 14.90 9.39
CA ALA A 76 -13.73 15.23 8.19
C ALA A 76 -12.27 14.74 8.29
N ARG A 77 -11.64 14.88 9.46
CA ARG A 77 -10.29 14.36 9.70
C ARG A 77 -10.21 12.85 9.48
N ALA A 78 -11.14 12.11 10.08
CA ALA A 78 -11.17 10.66 10.01
C ALA A 78 -11.43 10.16 8.59
N THR A 79 -12.41 10.75 7.90
CA THR A 79 -12.72 10.43 6.50
C THR A 79 -11.54 10.73 5.58
N PHE A 80 -10.90 11.90 5.73
CA PHE A 80 -9.77 12.26 4.88
C PHE A 80 -8.55 11.36 5.13
N ARG A 81 -8.24 11.06 6.40
CA ARG A 81 -7.19 10.10 6.75
C ARG A 81 -7.44 8.72 6.14
N ALA A 82 -8.68 8.23 6.22
CA ALA A 82 -9.06 6.95 5.63
C ALA A 82 -8.93 6.97 4.11
N ALA A 83 -9.35 8.05 3.45
CA ALA A 83 -9.21 8.21 2.00
C ALA A 83 -7.74 8.20 1.56
N VAL A 84 -6.86 8.93 2.26
CA VAL A 84 -5.42 8.94 2.00
C VAL A 84 -4.81 7.54 2.14
N ARG A 85 -5.18 6.81 3.20
CA ARG A 85 -4.71 5.45 3.42
C ARG A 85 -5.20 4.47 2.37
N VAL A 86 -6.46 4.53 1.98
CA VAL A 86 -7.01 3.68 0.92
C VAL A 86 -6.39 4.03 -0.44
N ALA A 87 -6.18 5.31 -0.74
CA ALA A 87 -5.47 5.72 -1.96
C ALA A 87 -4.04 5.14 -1.99
N ALA A 88 -3.33 5.23 -0.86
CA ALA A 88 -2.00 4.64 -0.69
C ALA A 88 -2.00 3.11 -0.81
N LEU A 89 -3.02 2.42 -0.30
CA LEU A 89 -3.17 0.96 -0.49
C LEU A 89 -3.37 0.59 -1.97
N CYS A 90 -4.08 1.44 -2.71
CA CYS A 90 -4.46 1.19 -4.10
C CYS A 90 -3.44 1.69 -5.14
N HIS A 91 -2.40 2.43 -4.73
CA HIS A 91 -1.52 3.15 -5.66
C HIS A 91 -0.83 2.22 -6.69
N ASP A 92 -0.51 1.00 -6.28
CA ASP A 92 0.21 0.01 -7.09
C ASP A 92 -0.72 -0.95 -7.87
N LEU A 93 -2.04 -0.75 -7.85
CA LEU A 93 -3.01 -1.62 -8.52
C LEU A 93 -2.75 -1.77 -10.03
N GLY A 94 -2.28 -0.70 -10.67
CA GLY A 94 -2.01 -0.65 -12.10
C GLY A 94 -0.76 -1.43 -12.54
N HIS A 95 0.07 -1.93 -11.61
CA HIS A 95 1.31 -2.60 -12.01
C HIS A 95 1.04 -3.89 -12.79
N PRO A 96 1.70 -4.10 -13.94
CA PRO A 96 1.57 -5.31 -14.74
C PRO A 96 2.32 -6.50 -14.10
N PRO A 97 2.09 -7.73 -14.60
CA PRO A 97 2.93 -8.89 -14.27
C PRO A 97 4.41 -8.57 -14.54
N PHE A 98 5.30 -9.03 -13.65
CA PHE A 98 6.74 -8.73 -13.65
C PHE A 98 7.14 -7.26 -13.36
N SER A 99 6.23 -6.43 -12.83
CA SER A 99 6.51 -5.03 -12.44
C SER A 99 7.11 -4.22 -13.61
N HIS A 100 8.14 -3.42 -13.36
CA HIS A 100 8.79 -2.56 -14.37
C HIS A 100 9.39 -3.34 -15.55
N CYS A 101 9.61 -4.66 -15.42
CA CYS A 101 10.11 -5.47 -16.53
C CYS A 101 9.13 -5.58 -17.70
N THR A 102 7.86 -5.20 -17.56
CA THR A 102 6.90 -5.13 -18.67
C THR A 102 6.40 -3.72 -18.95
N GLU A 103 6.88 -2.72 -18.22
CA GLU A 103 6.45 -1.33 -18.39
C GLU A 103 6.82 -0.78 -19.77
N PHE A 104 7.96 -1.19 -20.34
CA PHE A 104 8.36 -0.84 -21.70
C PHE A 104 7.44 -1.43 -22.79
N ALA A 105 6.61 -2.42 -22.44
CA ALA A 105 5.71 -3.13 -23.35
C ALA A 105 4.24 -2.76 -23.15
N MET A 106 3.95 -1.82 -22.24
CA MET A 106 2.62 -1.23 -22.07
C MET A 106 2.47 0.00 -22.98
N PRO A 107 1.26 0.24 -23.54
CA PRO A 107 1.03 1.27 -24.55
C PRO A 107 1.22 2.70 -24.07
#